data_AF-A0A4S8MUX0-F1
#
_entry.id   AF-A0A4S8MUX0-F1
#
_cell.length_a   1.000
_cell.length_b   1.000
_cell.length_c   1.000
_cell.angle_alpha   90.00
_cell.angle_beta   90.00
_cell.angle_gamma   90.00
#
_symmetry.space_group_name_H-M   'P 1'
#
loop_
_entity.id
_entity.type
_entity.pdbx_description
1 polymer ?
#
loop_
_entity_poly.entity_id
_entity_poly.type
_entity_poly.pdbx_seq_one_letter_code
_entity_poly.pdbx_strand_id
1 'polypeptide(L)'
;MGMGMNGMGMGYGGMGMMGPYGPNPPLDANGNPMPTLTQTFEATTQHTFTLLHSIVQTFGGLAQMLESTFMATHSSFFAMVGVVDQFSQLRNALGSVLGLFGLVRWMRDTITGNKTPSAPGGMQNEFRQFVNGRPVAGPPGPPAPRPSKKPLIIFLLAMFGIPYAMSKLIKLLAARQAQHGPLVMGPNGQILPGQHPGTIPPLDKNGQPLPPLDPASLSFARALYPFSASNSSELSLKEDEIVAIMGKWDAKRGVEVDPRVELEEENGKSGDTVWWKGRTRDGREGWFPKKWVEVLKRREGKTN
;
A
#
# COMPACT_ATOMS: atom_id res chain seq x y z
N MET A 1 17.88 -11.56 -76.43
CA MET A 1 16.55 -10.97 -76.73
C MET A 1 16.00 -10.39 -75.45
N GLY A 2 15.70 -9.10 -75.44
CA GLY A 2 15.17 -8.39 -74.26
C GLY A 2 15.50 -6.91 -74.30
N MET A 3 14.90 -6.21 -75.27
CA MET A 3 15.06 -4.79 -75.57
C MET A 3 13.89 -4.03 -74.92
N GLY A 4 14.16 -2.87 -74.30
CA GLY A 4 13.16 -1.93 -73.77
C GLY A 4 13.87 -0.63 -73.41
N MET A 5 14.08 0.32 -74.32
CA MET A 5 13.11 1.25 -74.95
C MET A 5 12.70 2.41 -74.03
N ASN A 6 13.34 3.56 -74.29
CA ASN A 6 12.82 4.94 -74.28
C ASN A 6 12.07 5.48 -73.05
N GLY A 7 12.71 6.46 -72.40
CA GLY A 7 12.07 7.54 -71.67
C GLY A 7 12.72 8.88 -72.05
N MET A 8 12.39 9.36 -73.24
CA MET A 8 12.85 10.63 -73.82
C MET A 8 11.99 11.77 -73.25
N GLY A 9 12.58 12.58 -72.38
CA GLY A 9 11.94 13.78 -71.81
C GLY A 9 12.73 15.03 -72.18
N MET A 10 12.44 15.58 -73.36
CA MET A 10 12.87 16.90 -73.81
C MET A 10 12.06 17.97 -73.07
N GLY A 11 12.75 18.75 -72.22
CA GLY A 11 12.23 19.96 -71.58
C GLY A 11 13.09 21.16 -71.97
N TYR A 12 12.65 21.88 -73.00
CA TYR A 12 13.20 23.17 -73.44
C TYR A 12 12.90 24.27 -72.41
N GLY A 13 13.87 25.16 -72.18
CA GLY A 13 13.58 26.54 -71.72
C GLY A 13 14.28 26.95 -70.42
N GLY A 14 15.30 27.79 -70.54
CA GLY A 14 15.91 28.41 -69.36
C GLY A 14 17.21 29.17 -69.64
N MET A 15 17.25 29.98 -70.70
CA MET A 15 18.30 30.98 -70.89
C MET A 15 18.22 32.01 -69.75
N GLY A 16 19.17 31.94 -68.82
CA GLY A 16 19.16 32.74 -67.59
C GLY A 16 20.56 33.12 -67.13
N MET A 17 21.12 34.13 -67.80
CA MET A 17 22.02 35.15 -67.28
C MET A 17 23.26 34.75 -66.48
N MET A 18 24.38 34.82 -67.22
CA MET A 18 25.68 35.31 -66.76
C MET A 18 25.54 36.51 -65.79
N GLY A 19 25.81 36.25 -64.52
CA GLY A 19 26.24 37.26 -63.55
C GLY A 19 27.73 37.07 -63.25
N PRO A 20 28.65 37.79 -63.90
CA PRO A 20 30.02 37.93 -63.40
C PRO A 20 29.98 38.87 -62.19
N TYR A 21 30.81 38.64 -61.18
CA TYR A 21 30.86 39.33 -59.87
C TYR A 21 30.14 38.61 -58.71
N GLY A 22 30.60 37.41 -58.39
CA GLY A 22 30.71 36.95 -57.00
C GLY A 22 32.21 36.86 -56.66
N PRO A 23 32.66 37.31 -55.48
CA PRO A 23 34.06 37.16 -55.08
C PRO A 23 34.41 35.67 -55.05
N ASN A 24 35.16 35.24 -56.06
CA ASN A 24 35.58 33.85 -56.19
C ASN A 24 36.48 33.52 -54.98
N PRO A 25 36.14 32.51 -54.16
CA PRO A 25 36.95 32.18 -52.99
C PRO A 25 38.39 31.88 -53.43
N PRO A 26 39.40 32.36 -52.68
CA PRO A 26 40.78 32.12 -53.05
C PRO A 26 41.05 30.61 -52.99
N LEU A 27 41.44 30.01 -54.12
CA LEU A 27 41.73 28.59 -54.25
C LEU A 27 43.22 28.35 -53.92
N ASP A 28 43.52 27.24 -53.26
CA ASP A 28 44.90 26.81 -52.98
C ASP A 28 45.59 26.29 -54.24
N ALA A 29 46.89 26.00 -54.13
CA ALA A 29 47.69 25.46 -55.24
C ALA A 29 47.23 24.09 -55.78
N ASN A 30 46.30 23.42 -55.09
CA ASN A 30 45.70 22.15 -55.46
C ASN A 30 44.24 22.29 -55.95
N GLY A 31 43.75 23.52 -56.14
CA GLY A 31 42.39 23.79 -56.62
C GLY A 31 41.30 23.60 -55.57
N ASN A 32 41.64 23.50 -54.28
CA ASN A 32 40.67 23.46 -53.20
C ASN A 32 40.41 24.87 -52.65
N PRO A 33 39.16 25.22 -52.31
CA PRO A 33 38.85 26.53 -51.74
C PRO A 33 39.59 26.72 -50.41
N MET A 34 40.39 27.78 -50.28
CA MET A 34 41.07 28.10 -49.03
C MET A 34 40.05 28.58 -48.00
N PRO A 35 40.07 28.03 -46.77
CA PRO A 35 39.20 28.52 -45.71
C PRO A 35 39.52 29.98 -45.43
N THR A 36 38.52 30.84 -45.61
CA THR A 36 38.65 32.28 -45.31
C THR A 36 38.82 32.47 -43.81
N LEU A 37 39.56 33.50 -43.38
CA LEU A 37 39.74 33.81 -41.95
C LEU A 37 38.40 33.88 -41.21
N THR A 38 37.36 34.43 -41.86
CA THR A 38 36.00 34.50 -41.33
C THR A 38 35.40 33.11 -41.06
N GLN A 39 35.57 32.14 -41.96
CA GLN A 39 35.10 30.76 -41.75
C GLN A 39 35.88 30.05 -40.65
N THR A 40 37.19 30.27 -40.55
CA THR A 40 38.01 29.70 -39.47
C THR A 40 37.62 30.28 -38.12
N PHE A 41 37.35 31.60 -38.05
CA PHE A 41 36.86 32.24 -36.83
C PHE A 41 35.44 31.76 -36.47
N GLU A 42 34.55 31.64 -37.45
CA GLU A 42 33.20 31.12 -37.24
C GLU A 42 33.22 29.69 -36.67
N ALA A 43 34.02 28.78 -37.27
CA ALA A 43 34.17 27.42 -36.78
C ALA A 43 34.76 27.36 -35.36
N THR A 44 35.75 28.22 -35.06
CA THR A 44 36.38 28.27 -33.73
C THR A 44 35.40 28.80 -32.69
N THR A 45 34.63 29.84 -33.01
CA THR A 45 33.62 30.42 -32.11
C THR A 45 32.45 29.47 -31.87
N GLN A 46 31.98 28.74 -32.89
CA GLN A 46 30.96 27.70 -32.73
C GLN A 46 31.44 26.57 -31.80
N HIS A 47 32.71 26.18 -31.91
CA HIS A 47 33.31 25.20 -31.00
C HIS A 47 33.35 25.72 -29.55
N THR A 48 33.72 26.99 -29.33
CA THR A 48 33.70 27.60 -28.00
C THR A 48 32.28 27.66 -27.40
N PHE A 49 31.26 28.01 -28.19
CA PHE A 49 29.87 28.00 -27.72
C PHE A 49 29.38 26.60 -27.39
N THR A 50 29.79 25.59 -28.17
CA THR A 50 29.47 24.18 -27.89
C THR A 50 30.08 23.73 -26.56
N LEU A 51 31.30 24.18 -26.23
CA LEU A 51 31.92 23.91 -24.93
C LEU A 51 31.19 24.60 -23.77
N LEU A 52 30.74 25.84 -23.96
CA LEU A 52 29.94 26.52 -22.93
C LEU A 52 28.60 25.79 -22.72
N HIS A 53 27.96 25.36 -23.80
CA HIS A 53 26.71 24.61 -23.73
C HIS A 53 26.90 23.24 -23.05
N SER A 54 28.01 22.54 -23.32
CA SER A 54 28.31 21.26 -22.67
C SER A 54 28.57 21.41 -21.17
N ILE A 55 29.22 22.51 -20.74
CA ILE A 55 29.40 22.84 -19.32
C ILE A 55 28.04 23.07 -18.65
N VAL A 56 27.16 23.86 -19.26
CA VAL A 56 25.82 24.12 -18.73
C VAL A 56 25.00 22.83 -18.64
N GLN A 57 25.05 21.98 -19.67
CA GLN A 57 24.38 20.68 -19.66
C GLN A 57 24.95 19.71 -18.62
N THR A 58 26.27 19.71 -18.39
CA THR A 58 26.88 18.89 -17.33
C THR A 58 26.49 19.36 -15.94
N PHE A 59 26.41 20.67 -15.69
CA PHE A 59 25.84 21.18 -14.42
C PHE A 59 24.35 20.83 -14.28
N GLY A 60 23.58 20.84 -15.37
CA GLY A 60 22.19 20.38 -15.38
C GLY A 60 22.07 18.89 -15.03
N GLY A 61 22.94 18.04 -15.59
CA GLY A 61 23.02 16.61 -15.24
C GLY A 61 23.43 16.39 -13.78
N LEU A 62 24.41 17.15 -13.28
CA LEU A 62 24.82 17.11 -11.87
C LEU A 62 23.67 17.50 -10.94
N ALA A 63 22.90 18.54 -11.27
CA ALA A 63 21.74 18.95 -10.50
C ALA A 63 20.65 17.85 -10.47
N GLN A 64 20.39 17.18 -11.59
CA GLN A 64 19.46 16.05 -11.64
C GLN A 64 19.97 14.84 -10.84
N MET A 65 21.28 14.57 -10.83
CA MET A 65 21.87 13.54 -9.98
C MET A 65 21.77 13.90 -8.50
N LEU A 66 21.99 15.16 -8.13
CA LEU A 66 21.82 15.64 -6.75
C LEU A 66 20.36 15.55 -6.31
N GLU A 67 19.41 15.90 -7.18
CA GLU A 67 17.97 15.72 -6.91
C GLU A 67 17.62 14.24 -6.69
N SER A 68 18.17 13.35 -7.52
CA SER A 68 18.00 11.90 -7.37
C SER A 68 18.65 11.37 -6.09
N THR A 69 19.81 11.91 -5.71
CA THR A 69 20.51 11.52 -4.48
C THR A 69 19.74 11.99 -3.25
N PHE A 70 19.17 13.20 -3.30
CA PHE A 70 18.30 13.72 -2.25
C PHE A 70 17.04 12.86 -2.10
N MET A 71 16.35 12.56 -3.20
CA MET A 71 15.15 11.71 -3.20
C MET A 71 15.44 10.27 -2.78
N ALA A 72 16.56 9.70 -3.24
CA ALA A 72 17.00 8.36 -2.83
C ALA A 72 17.34 8.31 -1.34
N THR A 73 17.94 9.36 -0.78
CA THR A 73 18.26 9.44 0.65
C THR A 73 16.99 9.56 1.48
N HIS A 74 16.05 10.42 1.07
CA HIS A 74 14.74 10.57 1.72
C HIS A 74 13.95 9.26 1.69
N SER A 75 13.97 8.56 0.56
CA SER A 75 13.31 7.26 0.39
C SER A 75 14.01 6.14 1.19
N SER A 76 15.35 6.14 1.24
CA SER A 76 16.12 5.14 1.98
C SER A 76 15.93 5.27 3.49
N PHE A 77 15.85 6.51 4.00
CA PHE A 77 15.58 6.77 5.41
C PHE A 77 14.20 6.20 5.80
N PHE A 78 13.16 6.52 5.05
CA PHE A 78 11.82 6.01 5.35
C PHE A 78 11.67 4.51 5.13
N ALA A 79 12.34 3.94 4.13
CA ALA A 79 12.38 2.49 3.95
C ALA A 79 13.01 1.80 5.17
N MET A 80 14.10 2.34 5.72
CA MET A 80 14.74 1.81 6.91
C MET A 80 13.85 1.93 8.16
N VAL A 81 13.20 3.07 8.36
CA VAL A 81 12.25 3.27 9.47
C VAL A 81 11.04 2.33 9.34
N GLY A 82 10.53 2.12 8.12
CA GLY A 82 9.46 1.18 7.84
C GLY A 82 9.84 -0.27 8.15
N VAL A 83 11.08 -0.69 7.85
CA VAL A 83 11.59 -2.01 8.21
C VAL A 83 11.68 -2.18 9.74
N VAL A 84 12.05 -1.12 10.48
CA VAL A 84 12.07 -1.15 11.95
C VAL A 84 10.66 -1.34 12.53
N ASP A 85 9.65 -0.67 11.97
CA ASP A 85 8.26 -0.87 12.40
C ASP A 85 7.76 -2.29 12.07
N GLN A 86 8.10 -2.80 10.89
CA GLN A 86 7.81 -4.20 10.53
C GLN A 86 8.51 -5.21 11.45
N PHE A 87 9.74 -4.92 11.88
CA PHE A 87 10.46 -5.75 12.85
C PHE A 87 9.78 -5.74 14.24
N SER A 88 9.23 -4.59 14.65
CA SER A 88 8.41 -4.47 15.86
C SER A 88 7.14 -5.32 15.79
N GLN A 89 6.45 -5.31 14.65
CA GLN A 89 5.28 -6.15 14.41
C GLN A 89 5.63 -7.65 14.48
N LEU A 90 6.78 -8.04 13.92
CA LEU A 90 7.26 -9.42 13.97
C LEU A 90 7.60 -9.86 15.40
N ARG A 91 8.23 -8.99 16.20
CA ARG A 91 8.43 -9.20 17.64
C ARG A 91 7.09 -9.40 18.38
N ASN A 92 6.08 -8.58 18.07
CA ASN A 92 4.76 -8.71 18.68
C ASN A 92 4.07 -10.02 18.27
N ALA A 93 4.19 -10.42 17.01
CA ALA A 93 3.66 -11.69 16.52
C ALA A 93 4.32 -12.89 17.23
N LEU A 94 5.65 -12.91 17.34
CA LEU A 94 6.39 -13.93 18.11
C LEU A 94 6.01 -13.93 19.60
N GLY A 95 5.84 -12.74 20.18
CA GLY A 95 5.36 -12.58 21.56
C GLY A 95 3.95 -13.14 21.76
N SER A 96 3.07 -12.98 20.78
CA SER A 96 1.71 -13.52 20.84
C SER A 96 1.68 -15.05 20.81
N VAL A 97 2.54 -15.69 20.01
CA VAL A 97 2.66 -17.15 19.95
C VAL A 97 3.17 -17.70 21.27
N LEU A 98 4.26 -17.14 21.79
CA LEU A 98 4.81 -17.55 23.10
C LEU A 98 3.83 -17.24 24.25
N GLY A 99 3.11 -16.12 24.16
CA GLY A 99 2.07 -15.72 25.11
C GLY A 99 0.88 -16.68 25.12
N LEU A 100 0.47 -17.21 23.96
CA LEU A 100 -0.57 -18.21 23.86
C LEU A 100 -0.15 -19.53 24.53
N PHE A 101 1.08 -19.99 24.30
CA PHE A 101 1.62 -21.18 24.98
C PHE A 101 1.70 -20.96 26.50
N GLY A 102 2.15 -19.78 26.94
CA GLY A 102 2.17 -19.40 28.35
C GLY A 102 0.76 -19.36 28.96
N LEU A 103 -0.22 -18.81 28.25
CA LEU A 103 -1.61 -18.73 28.67
C LEU A 103 -2.26 -20.11 28.75
N VAL A 104 -2.06 -20.98 27.75
CA VAL A 104 -2.56 -22.36 27.74
C VAL A 104 -1.95 -23.15 28.90
N ARG A 105 -0.64 -22.99 29.15
CA ARG A 105 0.02 -23.61 30.30
C ARG A 105 -0.55 -23.09 31.62
N TRP A 106 -0.68 -21.78 31.79
CA TRP A 106 -1.26 -21.17 32.99
C TRP A 106 -2.71 -21.61 33.23
N MET A 107 -3.52 -21.67 32.17
CA MET A 107 -4.91 -22.12 32.23
C MET A 107 -4.98 -23.60 32.62
N ARG A 108 -4.13 -24.45 32.04
CA ARG A 108 -3.98 -25.86 32.43
C ARG A 108 -3.60 -25.97 33.90
N ASP A 109 -2.58 -25.25 34.36
CA ASP A 109 -2.09 -25.31 35.75
C ASP A 109 -3.16 -24.83 36.74
N THR A 110 -3.92 -23.80 36.38
CA THR A 110 -5.05 -23.28 37.16
C THR A 110 -6.22 -24.27 37.24
N ILE A 111 -6.60 -24.90 36.13
CA ILE A 111 -7.72 -25.86 36.07
C ILE A 111 -7.35 -27.20 36.73
N THR A 112 -6.11 -27.66 36.57
CA THR A 112 -5.65 -28.92 37.15
C THR A 112 -5.29 -28.79 38.63
N GLY A 113 -5.24 -27.56 39.17
CA GLY A 113 -4.90 -27.29 40.56
C GLY A 113 -3.42 -27.55 40.88
N ASN A 114 -2.62 -27.88 39.87
CA ASN A 114 -1.17 -27.93 39.98
C ASN A 114 -0.68 -26.49 40.05
N LYS A 115 -0.72 -25.93 41.28
CA LYS A 115 0.09 -24.78 41.65
C LYS A 115 1.55 -25.23 41.62
N THR A 116 2.10 -25.44 40.43
CA THR A 116 3.56 -25.47 40.27
C THR A 116 3.95 -24.02 40.48
N PRO A 117 4.53 -23.64 41.63
CA PRO A 117 4.90 -22.27 41.84
C PRO A 117 5.92 -21.95 40.77
N SER A 118 5.76 -20.80 40.14
CA SER A 118 6.81 -20.16 39.34
C SER A 118 8.05 -20.01 40.22
N ALA A 119 8.87 -21.05 40.26
CA ALA A 119 10.20 -21.04 40.86
C ALA A 119 11.17 -21.35 39.72
N PRO A 120 12.17 -20.49 39.46
CA PRO A 120 13.23 -20.72 38.48
C PRO A 120 14.19 -21.86 38.90
N GLY A 121 13.65 -22.97 39.41
CA GLY A 121 14.38 -24.07 40.03
C GLY A 121 13.62 -25.40 40.10
N GLY A 122 12.44 -25.53 39.46
CA GLY A 122 11.69 -26.81 39.46
C GLY A 122 12.50 -28.00 38.95
N MET A 123 13.34 -27.77 37.93
CA MET A 123 14.24 -28.78 37.36
C MET A 123 15.41 -29.15 38.30
N GLN A 124 15.82 -28.24 39.19
CA GLN A 124 16.90 -28.49 40.15
C GLN A 124 16.46 -29.40 41.31
N ASN A 125 15.18 -29.34 41.70
CA ASN A 125 14.64 -30.24 42.72
C ASN A 125 14.49 -31.67 42.19
N GLU A 126 14.14 -31.85 40.92
CA GLU A 126 14.07 -33.16 40.26
C GLU A 126 15.47 -33.77 40.09
N PHE A 127 16.46 -32.96 39.68
CA PHE A 127 17.85 -33.39 39.56
C PHE A 127 18.49 -33.74 40.92
N ARG A 128 18.21 -32.96 41.99
CA ARG A 128 18.67 -33.27 43.35
C ARG A 128 18.05 -34.56 43.91
N GLN A 129 16.81 -34.88 43.56
CA GLN A 129 16.17 -36.13 43.97
C GLN A 129 16.74 -37.36 43.26
N PHE A 130 17.19 -37.20 42.00
CA PHE A 130 17.89 -38.24 41.25
C PHE A 130 19.33 -38.46 41.77
N VAL A 131 20.07 -37.37 42.05
CA VAL A 131 21.45 -37.42 42.57
C VAL A 131 21.51 -37.99 43.99
N ASN A 132 20.47 -37.84 44.80
CA ASN A 132 20.37 -38.41 46.15
C ASN A 132 19.94 -39.89 46.18
N GLY A 133 19.96 -40.59 45.03
CA GLY A 133 20.00 -42.05 44.99
C GLY A 133 18.75 -42.79 45.47
N ARG A 134 17.56 -42.18 45.40
CA ARG A 134 16.31 -42.95 45.60
C ARG A 134 15.93 -43.64 44.29
N PRO A 135 15.96 -44.98 44.21
CA PRO A 135 15.45 -45.68 43.04
C PRO A 135 13.95 -45.40 42.95
N VAL A 136 13.51 -44.97 41.75
CA VAL A 136 12.09 -44.95 41.38
C VAL A 136 11.64 -46.41 41.25
N ALA A 137 11.41 -47.05 42.39
CA ALA A 137 10.58 -48.25 42.47
C ALA A 137 9.15 -47.78 42.19
N GLY A 138 8.66 -48.08 40.99
CA GLY A 138 7.27 -47.84 40.64
C GLY A 138 6.36 -48.54 41.65
N PRO A 139 5.42 -47.83 42.30
CA PRO A 139 4.36 -48.50 43.05
C PRO A 139 3.59 -49.43 42.08
N PRO A 140 3.11 -50.61 42.53
CA PRO A 140 2.29 -51.48 41.69
C PRO A 140 1.14 -50.65 41.12
N GLY A 141 0.89 -50.84 39.81
CA GLY A 141 0.10 -49.92 38.99
C GLY A 141 -1.20 -49.46 39.68
N PRO A 142 -1.51 -48.15 39.62
CA PRO A 142 -2.71 -47.65 40.27
C PRO A 142 -3.95 -48.34 39.65
N PRO A 143 -4.99 -48.65 40.46
CA PRO A 143 -6.22 -49.23 39.92
C PRO A 143 -6.79 -48.29 38.85
N ALA A 144 -7.44 -48.88 37.84
CA ALA A 144 -7.99 -48.16 36.69
C ALA A 144 -8.70 -46.86 37.14
N PRO A 145 -8.33 -45.71 36.56
CA PRO A 145 -8.79 -44.42 37.05
C PRO A 145 -10.31 -44.36 36.93
N ARG A 146 -10.97 -44.21 38.09
CA ARG A 146 -12.41 -44.00 38.17
C ARG A 146 -12.78 -42.83 37.24
N PRO A 147 -13.81 -42.93 36.40
CA PRO A 147 -14.19 -41.87 35.48
C PRO A 147 -14.48 -40.59 36.27
N SER A 148 -13.52 -39.69 36.26
CA SER A 148 -13.59 -38.47 37.05
C SER A 148 -14.61 -37.54 36.39
N LYS A 149 -15.53 -36.95 37.15
CA LYS A 149 -16.50 -35.97 36.63
C LYS A 149 -15.84 -34.64 36.22
N LYS A 150 -14.51 -34.53 36.33
CA LYS A 150 -13.73 -33.33 36.03
C LYS A 150 -13.89 -32.85 34.57
N PRO A 151 -13.84 -33.72 33.54
CA PRO A 151 -14.08 -33.32 32.16
C PRO A 151 -15.52 -32.82 31.94
N LEU A 152 -16.51 -33.39 32.63
CA LEU A 152 -17.91 -32.97 32.55
C LEU A 152 -18.11 -31.58 33.16
N ILE A 153 -17.48 -31.31 34.31
CA ILE A 153 -17.56 -30.00 34.98
C ILE A 153 -16.84 -28.94 34.13
N ILE A 154 -15.69 -29.26 33.52
CA ILE A 154 -14.99 -28.35 32.60
C ILE A 154 -15.83 -28.08 31.35
N PHE A 155 -16.47 -29.11 30.78
CA PHE A 155 -17.36 -28.96 29.62
C PHE A 155 -18.56 -28.07 29.95
N LEU A 156 -19.21 -28.30 31.09
CA LEU A 156 -20.34 -27.49 31.55
C LEU A 156 -19.92 -26.05 31.88
N LEU A 157 -18.74 -25.87 32.49
CA LEU A 157 -18.15 -24.55 32.76
C LEU A 157 -17.74 -23.85 31.46
N ALA A 158 -17.29 -24.55 30.42
CA ALA A 158 -17.00 -23.95 29.12
C ALA A 158 -18.28 -23.54 28.38
N MET A 159 -19.32 -24.39 28.41
CA MET A 159 -20.61 -24.17 27.74
C MET A 159 -21.32 -22.91 28.23
N PHE A 160 -21.25 -22.61 29.54
CA PHE A 160 -21.84 -21.40 30.12
C PHE A 160 -20.81 -20.29 30.39
N GLY A 161 -19.56 -20.64 30.65
CA GLY A 161 -18.50 -19.70 31.03
C GLY A 161 -17.89 -18.95 29.85
N ILE A 162 -17.73 -19.57 28.68
CA ILE A 162 -17.22 -18.87 27.49
C ILE A 162 -18.18 -17.76 27.03
N PRO A 163 -19.50 -18.01 26.88
CA PRO A 163 -20.46 -16.95 26.52
C PRO A 163 -20.51 -15.82 27.56
N TYR A 164 -20.46 -16.17 28.85
CA TYR A 164 -20.49 -15.18 29.93
C TYR A 164 -19.21 -14.35 29.98
N ALA A 165 -18.04 -14.98 29.90
CA ALA A 165 -16.75 -14.32 29.85
C ALA A 165 -16.64 -13.41 28.62
N MET A 166 -17.12 -13.86 27.46
CA MET A 166 -17.20 -13.02 26.25
C MET A 166 -18.12 -11.81 26.47
N SER A 167 -19.30 -11.99 27.05
CA SER A 167 -20.20 -10.86 27.31
C SER A 167 -19.59 -9.83 28.28
N LYS A 168 -18.79 -10.27 29.25
CA LYS A 168 -18.06 -9.42 30.20
C LYS A 168 -16.83 -8.77 29.55
N LEU A 169 -16.08 -9.50 28.74
CA LEU A 169 -14.91 -9.02 28.01
C LEU A 169 -15.33 -7.99 26.97
N ILE A 170 -16.41 -8.22 26.22
CA ILE A 170 -16.98 -7.26 25.28
C ILE A 170 -17.42 -5.99 26.01
N LYS A 171 -18.07 -6.09 27.17
CA LYS A 171 -18.44 -4.91 27.97
C LYS A 171 -17.21 -4.16 28.50
N LEU A 172 -16.15 -4.88 28.90
CA LEU A 172 -14.90 -4.29 29.39
C LEU A 172 -14.08 -3.65 28.26
N LEU A 173 -14.03 -4.30 27.09
CA LEU A 173 -13.41 -3.79 25.88
C LEU A 173 -14.20 -2.63 25.32
N ALA A 174 -15.53 -2.67 25.32
CA ALA A 174 -16.37 -1.53 24.92
C ALA A 174 -16.18 -0.35 25.88
N ALA A 175 -16.08 -0.59 27.19
CA ALA A 175 -15.79 0.46 28.17
C ALA A 175 -14.37 1.03 28.02
N ARG A 176 -13.37 0.19 27.70
CA ARG A 176 -12.01 0.64 27.39
C ARG A 176 -11.88 1.27 26.02
N GLN A 177 -12.64 0.85 25.01
CA GLN A 177 -12.75 1.49 23.71
C GLN A 177 -13.51 2.82 23.81
N ALA A 178 -14.39 3.01 24.80
CA ALA A 178 -14.95 4.32 25.12
C ALA A 178 -13.92 5.26 25.79
N GLN A 179 -12.90 4.72 26.46
CA GLN A 179 -11.79 5.49 27.04
C GLN A 179 -10.57 5.64 26.12
N HIS A 180 -10.37 4.71 25.18
CA HIS A 180 -9.31 4.68 24.17
C HIS A 180 -9.83 4.86 22.74
N GLY A 181 -11.07 5.35 22.58
CA GLY A 181 -11.47 6.08 21.40
C GLY A 181 -10.88 7.48 21.57
N PRO A 182 -10.22 8.07 20.57
CA PRO A 182 -9.74 9.43 20.71
C PRO A 182 -10.95 10.31 21.03
N LEU A 183 -10.94 10.94 22.21
CA LEU A 183 -11.86 12.02 22.54
C LEU A 183 -11.46 13.19 21.66
N VAL A 184 -12.04 13.26 20.46
CA VAL A 184 -11.85 14.41 19.58
C VAL A 184 -12.73 15.53 20.12
N MET A 185 -12.10 16.60 20.61
CA MET A 185 -12.76 17.84 20.98
C MET A 185 -13.21 18.52 19.69
N GLY A 186 -14.53 18.51 19.43
CA GLY A 186 -15.09 19.27 18.31
C GLY A 186 -14.90 20.79 18.51
N PRO A 187 -15.04 21.62 17.47
CA PRO A 187 -14.90 23.08 17.55
C PRO A 187 -15.81 23.76 18.59
N ASN A 188 -16.89 23.07 19.01
CA ASN A 188 -17.86 23.52 20.02
C ASN A 188 -17.74 22.80 21.37
N GLY A 189 -16.62 22.12 21.65
CA GLY A 189 -16.37 21.49 22.96
C GLY A 189 -17.23 20.25 23.29
N GLN A 190 -17.88 19.63 22.29
CA GLN A 190 -18.68 18.42 22.48
C GLN A 190 -17.85 17.16 22.19
N ILE A 191 -18.04 16.12 23.02
CA ILE A 191 -17.26 14.88 23.05
C ILE A 191 -18.02 13.82 22.24
N LEU A 192 -17.47 13.36 21.10
CA LEU A 192 -18.08 12.29 20.30
C LEU A 192 -17.29 10.97 20.45
N PRO A 193 -17.97 9.79 20.50
CA PRO A 193 -17.30 8.50 20.48
C PRO A 193 -16.70 8.21 19.09
N GLY A 194 -15.37 8.16 19.00
CA GLY A 194 -14.63 7.87 17.76
C GLY A 194 -14.68 6.39 17.37
N GLN A 195 -14.94 6.13 16.09
CA GLN A 195 -14.91 4.79 15.50
C GLN A 195 -13.54 4.54 14.84
N HIS A 196 -12.86 3.47 15.30
CA HIS A 196 -11.58 2.90 14.84
C HIS A 196 -10.27 3.68 15.17
N PRO A 197 -9.21 2.98 15.65
CA PRO A 197 -7.92 3.60 15.94
C PRO A 197 -7.17 3.94 14.65
N GLY A 198 -6.66 5.17 14.56
CA GLY A 198 -5.70 5.60 13.52
C GLY A 198 -6.28 6.37 12.33
N THR A 199 -7.58 6.64 12.28
CA THR A 199 -8.17 7.46 11.22
C THR A 199 -8.34 8.90 11.69
N ILE A 200 -7.68 9.82 10.99
CA ILE A 200 -8.02 11.24 11.00
C ILE A 200 -9.52 11.28 10.64
N PRO A 201 -10.41 12.00 11.37
CA PRO A 201 -11.79 12.15 10.95
C PRO A 201 -11.79 12.52 9.46
N PRO A 202 -12.58 11.86 8.60
CA PRO A 202 -12.58 12.19 7.19
C PRO A 202 -12.98 13.66 7.06
N LEU A 203 -12.05 14.53 6.66
CA LEU A 203 -12.34 15.95 6.47
C LEU A 203 -12.98 16.10 5.08
N ASP A 204 -14.04 16.90 4.99
CA ASP A 204 -14.55 17.35 3.70
C ASP A 204 -13.55 18.30 3.02
N LYS A 205 -13.87 18.74 1.80
CA LYS A 205 -13.04 19.70 1.04
C LYS A 205 -12.79 21.03 1.78
N ASN A 206 -13.59 21.33 2.81
CA ASN A 206 -13.54 22.54 3.61
C ASN A 206 -12.90 22.32 4.99
N GLY A 207 -12.34 21.12 5.22
CA GLY A 207 -11.68 20.76 6.47
C GLY A 207 -12.62 20.46 7.64
N GLN A 208 -13.90 20.18 7.38
CA GLN A 208 -14.89 19.82 8.40
C GLN A 208 -14.98 18.31 8.58
N PRO A 209 -15.10 17.80 9.82
CA PRO A 209 -15.29 16.37 10.08
C PRO A 209 -16.59 15.85 9.44
N LEU A 210 -16.49 14.81 8.61
CA LEU A 210 -17.64 14.15 8.01
C LEU A 210 -18.45 13.41 9.10
N PRO A 211 -19.79 13.48 9.06
CA PRO A 211 -20.65 12.69 9.94
C PRO A 211 -20.39 11.17 9.79
N PRO A 212 -20.70 10.37 10.83
CA PRO A 212 -20.60 8.91 10.77
C PRO A 212 -21.22 8.35 9.48
N LEU A 213 -20.54 7.40 8.84
CA LEU A 213 -20.99 6.79 7.59
C LEU A 213 -22.27 5.98 7.84
N ASP A 214 -23.41 6.52 7.42
CA ASP A 214 -24.67 5.80 7.42
C ASP A 214 -24.66 4.80 6.25
N PRO A 215 -24.87 3.48 6.49
CA PRO A 215 -24.95 2.47 5.43
C PRO A 215 -25.98 2.80 4.35
N ALA A 216 -27.05 3.54 4.66
CA ALA A 216 -28.06 3.96 3.68
C ALA A 216 -27.57 5.04 2.70
N SER A 217 -26.48 5.74 3.05
CA SER A 217 -25.85 6.79 2.25
C SER A 217 -24.75 6.27 1.31
N LEU A 218 -24.47 4.96 1.31
CA LEU A 218 -23.44 4.35 0.48
C LEU A 218 -23.75 4.54 -1.01
N SER A 219 -22.69 4.83 -1.76
CA SER A 219 -22.74 4.84 -3.22
C SER A 219 -22.54 3.42 -3.75
N PHE A 220 -23.22 3.12 -4.86
CA PHE A 220 -23.13 1.82 -5.50
C PHE A 220 -22.43 1.98 -6.85
N ALA A 221 -21.67 0.97 -7.24
CA ALA A 221 -21.11 0.87 -8.58
C ALA A 221 -21.48 -0.47 -9.20
N ARG A 222 -21.57 -0.49 -10.52
CA ARG A 222 -21.80 -1.69 -11.32
C ARG A 222 -20.53 -2.01 -12.10
N ALA A 223 -20.10 -3.26 -12.06
CA ALA A 223 -18.95 -3.72 -12.83
C ALA A 223 -19.27 -3.71 -14.34
N LEU A 224 -18.47 -2.98 -15.11
CA LEU A 224 -18.55 -2.93 -16.57
C LEU A 224 -17.86 -4.13 -17.22
N TYR A 225 -16.83 -4.68 -16.55
CA TYR A 225 -16.04 -5.80 -17.04
C TYR A 225 -15.81 -6.79 -15.91
N PRO A 226 -15.65 -8.09 -16.22
CA PRO A 226 -15.19 -9.05 -15.23
C PRO A 226 -13.78 -8.68 -14.75
N PHE A 227 -13.56 -8.79 -13.44
CA PHE A 227 -12.28 -8.58 -12.80
C PHE A 227 -11.94 -9.80 -11.96
N SER A 228 -10.78 -10.40 -12.22
CA SER A 228 -10.27 -11.52 -11.43
C SER A 228 -9.26 -11.02 -10.42
N ALA A 229 -9.54 -11.22 -9.14
CA ALA A 229 -8.61 -10.90 -8.07
C ALA A 229 -7.29 -11.66 -8.24
N SER A 230 -6.18 -10.96 -8.08
CA SER A 230 -4.83 -11.53 -8.12
C SER A 230 -4.33 -11.92 -6.72
N ASN A 231 -4.95 -11.39 -5.66
CA ASN A 231 -4.62 -11.66 -4.27
C ASN A 231 -5.88 -11.69 -3.38
N SER A 232 -5.74 -12.10 -2.13
CA SER A 232 -6.87 -12.23 -1.18
C SER A 232 -7.45 -10.89 -0.71
N SER A 233 -6.77 -9.78 -0.98
CA SER A 233 -7.25 -8.43 -0.63
C SER A 233 -8.12 -7.85 -1.74
N GLU A 234 -8.04 -8.39 -2.95
CA GLU A 234 -8.81 -7.96 -4.12
C GLU A 234 -10.17 -8.67 -4.19
N LEU A 235 -11.17 -7.95 -4.69
CA LEU A 235 -12.53 -8.45 -4.88
C LEU A 235 -12.74 -8.82 -6.33
N SER A 236 -12.90 -10.11 -6.63
CA SER A 236 -13.32 -10.54 -7.96
C SER A 236 -14.75 -10.07 -8.25
N LEU A 237 -14.93 -9.42 -9.41
CA LEU A 237 -16.20 -8.92 -9.90
C LEU A 237 -16.60 -9.65 -11.18
N LYS A 238 -17.88 -9.98 -11.30
CA LYS A 238 -18.51 -10.43 -12.55
C LYS A 238 -19.03 -9.22 -13.32
N GLU A 239 -19.23 -9.40 -14.62
CA GLU A 239 -19.93 -8.40 -15.44
C GLU A 239 -21.32 -8.09 -14.85
N ASP A 240 -21.68 -6.82 -14.83
CA ASP A 240 -22.91 -6.27 -14.23
C ASP A 240 -23.10 -6.49 -12.71
N GLU A 241 -22.07 -6.95 -11.99
CA GLU A 241 -22.16 -7.12 -10.55
C GLU A 241 -22.22 -5.78 -9.81
N ILE A 242 -23.17 -5.65 -8.87
CA ILE A 242 -23.34 -4.44 -8.06
C ILE A 242 -22.53 -4.55 -6.78
N VAL A 243 -21.72 -3.53 -6.52
CA VAL A 243 -20.86 -3.41 -5.34
C VAL A 243 -21.14 -2.09 -4.62
N ALA A 244 -21.28 -2.15 -3.29
CA ALA A 244 -21.35 -0.97 -2.44
C ALA A 244 -19.93 -0.43 -2.20
N ILE A 245 -19.68 0.84 -2.47
CA ILE A 245 -18.37 1.46 -2.27
C ILE A 245 -18.25 1.84 -0.79
N MET A 246 -17.31 1.19 -0.10
CA MET A 246 -17.08 1.35 1.33
C MET A 246 -15.91 2.28 1.65
N GLY A 247 -14.98 2.46 0.70
CA GLY A 247 -13.78 3.29 0.89
C GLY A 247 -13.01 3.46 -0.41
N LYS A 248 -12.09 4.42 -0.42
CA LYS A 248 -11.16 4.67 -1.54
C LYS A 248 -9.72 4.64 -1.04
N TRP A 249 -8.79 4.20 -1.86
CA TRP A 249 -7.37 4.22 -1.53
C TRP A 249 -6.74 5.55 -1.95
N ASP A 250 -6.20 6.32 -1.00
CA ASP A 250 -5.36 7.48 -1.32
C ASP A 250 -3.89 7.02 -1.40
N ALA A 251 -3.39 6.82 -2.62
CA ALA A 251 -2.01 6.40 -2.86
C ALA A 251 -0.96 7.43 -2.37
N LYS A 252 -1.31 8.73 -2.29
CA LYS A 252 -0.37 9.77 -1.82
C LYS A 252 -0.18 9.70 -0.31
N ARG A 253 -1.25 9.37 0.41
CA ARG A 253 -1.25 9.29 1.87
C ARG A 253 -1.06 7.87 2.40
N GLY A 254 -1.19 6.85 1.56
CA GLY A 254 -1.09 5.44 1.95
C GLY A 254 -2.21 5.01 2.91
N VAL A 255 -3.37 5.67 2.87
CA VAL A 255 -4.49 5.43 3.79
C VAL A 255 -5.81 5.20 3.03
N GLU A 256 -6.70 4.44 3.65
CA GLU A 256 -8.09 4.31 3.23
C GLU A 256 -8.85 5.59 3.62
N VAL A 257 -9.50 6.23 2.64
CA VAL A 257 -10.33 7.42 2.85
C VAL A 257 -11.81 7.06 2.71
N ASP A 258 -12.65 7.82 3.41
CA ASP A 258 -14.11 7.68 3.33
C ASP A 258 -14.57 7.79 1.86
N PRO A 259 -15.53 6.96 1.43
CA PRO A 259 -16.01 6.93 0.05
C PRO A 259 -16.58 8.26 -0.44
N ARG A 260 -17.01 9.15 0.48
CA ARG A 260 -17.54 10.49 0.18
C ARG A 260 -16.45 11.51 -0.12
N VAL A 261 -15.19 11.22 0.21
CA VAL A 261 -14.05 12.08 -0.13
C VAL A 261 -13.77 11.96 -1.63
N GLU A 262 -13.72 13.09 -2.31
CA GLU A 262 -13.24 13.17 -3.69
C GLU A 262 -11.73 13.29 -3.67
N LEU A 263 -11.05 12.30 -4.24
CA LEU A 263 -9.61 12.34 -4.43
C LEU A 263 -9.34 13.23 -5.65
N GLU A 264 -8.57 14.31 -5.47
CA GLU A 264 -8.21 15.21 -6.57
C GLU A 264 -7.38 14.46 -7.62
N GLU A 265 -7.89 14.45 -8.84
CA GLU A 265 -7.24 13.84 -10.01
C GLU A 265 -6.13 14.80 -10.49
N GLU A 266 -4.88 14.44 -10.25
CA GLU A 266 -3.73 15.25 -10.67
C GLU A 266 -3.57 15.23 -12.20
N ASN A 267 -3.63 16.40 -12.82
CA ASN A 267 -3.23 16.68 -14.21
C ASN A 267 -3.99 15.94 -15.34
N GLY A 268 -5.28 15.65 -15.17
CA GLY A 268 -6.13 15.17 -16.28
C GLY A 268 -5.70 13.81 -16.88
N LYS A 269 -4.71 13.15 -16.28
CA LYS A 269 -4.36 11.76 -16.52
C LYS A 269 -5.06 10.97 -15.43
N SER A 270 -6.28 10.51 -15.72
CA SER A 270 -6.99 9.51 -14.93
C SER A 270 -6.01 8.39 -14.60
N GLY A 271 -5.53 8.34 -13.35
CA GLY A 271 -4.61 7.31 -12.92
C GLY A 271 -5.27 5.95 -13.15
N ASP A 272 -4.66 5.12 -13.99
CA ASP A 272 -5.10 3.76 -14.31
C ASP A 272 -5.18 2.82 -13.08
N THR A 273 -4.92 3.35 -11.88
CA THR A 273 -4.66 2.64 -10.63
C THR A 273 -5.39 3.28 -9.43
N VAL A 274 -6.54 3.93 -9.62
CA VAL A 274 -7.39 4.33 -8.48
C VAL A 274 -8.16 3.10 -8.01
N TRP A 275 -7.87 2.64 -6.78
CA TRP A 275 -8.50 1.47 -6.17
C TRP A 275 -9.58 1.88 -5.18
N TRP A 276 -10.73 1.22 -5.29
CA TRP A 276 -11.86 1.36 -4.38
C TRP A 276 -12.07 0.07 -3.61
N LYS A 277 -12.51 0.19 -2.37
CA LYS A 277 -12.92 -0.93 -1.54
C LYS A 277 -14.42 -1.02 -1.61
N GLY A 278 -14.94 -2.21 -1.83
CA GLY A 278 -16.37 -2.39 -1.76
C GLY A 278 -16.80 -3.75 -1.29
N ARG A 279 -18.11 -3.83 -1.11
CA ARG A 279 -18.83 -4.97 -0.56
C ARG A 279 -19.91 -5.41 -1.52
N THR A 280 -19.86 -6.67 -1.90
CA THR A 280 -20.90 -7.32 -2.73
C THR A 280 -22.14 -7.66 -1.88
N ARG A 281 -23.27 -7.93 -2.54
CA ARG A 281 -24.52 -8.30 -1.85
C ARG A 281 -24.39 -9.56 -0.99
N ASP A 282 -23.56 -10.48 -1.43
CA ASP A 282 -23.20 -11.75 -0.79
C ASP A 282 -22.18 -11.57 0.34
N GLY A 283 -21.72 -10.34 0.60
CA GLY A 283 -20.90 -9.99 1.75
C GLY A 283 -19.41 -10.15 1.55
N ARG A 284 -18.94 -10.52 0.34
CA ARG A 284 -17.51 -10.46 0.00
C ARG A 284 -17.06 -9.01 -0.05
N GLU A 285 -15.90 -8.75 0.54
CA GLU A 285 -15.27 -7.44 0.59
C GLU A 285 -13.88 -7.51 -0.01
N GLY A 286 -13.45 -6.43 -0.66
CA GLY A 286 -12.09 -6.31 -1.17
C GLY A 286 -11.92 -5.12 -2.12
N TRP A 287 -10.72 -5.01 -2.65
CA TRP A 287 -10.30 -3.93 -3.52
C TRP A 287 -10.56 -4.25 -4.99
N PHE A 288 -11.02 -3.26 -5.74
CA PHE A 288 -11.17 -3.33 -7.19
C PHE A 288 -10.81 -1.98 -7.84
N PRO A 289 -10.36 -1.98 -9.09
CA PRO A 289 -10.00 -0.75 -9.80
C PRO A 289 -11.24 0.05 -10.24
N LYS A 290 -11.23 1.37 -10.01
CA LYS A 290 -12.30 2.31 -10.40
C LYS A 290 -12.70 2.15 -11.87
N LYS A 291 -11.73 1.94 -12.77
CA LYS A 291 -11.99 1.85 -14.22
C LYS A 291 -12.77 0.60 -14.67
N TRP A 292 -12.93 -0.39 -13.79
CA TRP A 292 -13.77 -1.57 -14.06
C TRP A 292 -15.22 -1.36 -13.67
N VAL A 293 -15.58 -0.23 -13.06
CA VAL A 293 -16.93 -0.01 -12.56
C VAL A 293 -17.49 1.34 -13.00
N GLU A 294 -18.81 1.39 -13.12
CA GLU A 294 -19.59 2.60 -13.34
C GLU A 294 -20.36 2.94 -12.07
N VAL A 295 -20.20 4.16 -11.54
CA VAL A 295 -20.95 4.61 -10.36
C VAL A 295 -22.41 4.81 -10.71
N LEU A 296 -23.30 4.10 -10.02
CA LEU A 296 -24.73 4.23 -10.17
C LEU A 296 -25.22 5.46 -9.41
N LYS A 297 -25.70 6.47 -10.14
CA LYS A 297 -26.44 7.59 -9.53
C LYS A 297 -27.84 7.11 -9.14
N ARG A 298 -28.20 7.26 -7.87
CA ARG A 298 -29.57 7.03 -7.40
C ARG A 298 -30.50 7.95 -8.19
N ARG A 299 -31.44 7.40 -8.96
CA ARG A 299 -32.55 8.19 -9.49
C ARG A 299 -33.40 8.62 -8.29
N GLU A 300 -33.41 9.90 -7.97
CA GLU A 300 -34.38 10.45 -7.04
C GLU A 300 -35.77 10.14 -7.60
N GLY A 301 -36.53 9.32 -6.87
CA GLY A 301 -37.92 9.09 -7.19
C GLY A 301 -38.64 10.43 -7.07
N LYS A 302 -39.14 10.95 -8.19
CA LYS A 302 -40.19 11.97 -8.16
C LYS A 302 -41.39 11.35 -7.45
N THR A 303 -41.58 11.68 -6.19
CA THR A 303 -42.85 11.50 -5.51
C THR A 303 -43.80 12.54 -6.12
N ASN A 304 -44.68 12.08 -7.01
CA ASN A 304 -45.88 12.82 -7.41
C ASN A 304 -46.94 12.69 -6.32
#